data_AF-A0A919TUT2-F1
#
_entry.id   AF-A0A919TUT2-F1
#
_cell.length_a   1.000
_cell.length_b   1.000
_cell.length_c   1.000
_cell.angle_alpha   90.00
_cell.angle_beta   90.00
_cell.angle_gamma   90.00
#
_symmetry.space_group_name_H-M   'P 1'
#
loop_
_entity.id
_entity.type
_entity.pdbx_description
1 polymer ?
#
loop_
_entity_poly.entity_id
_entity_poly.type
_entity_poly.pdbx_seq_one_letter_code
_entity_poly.pdbx_strand_id
1 'polypeptide(L)'
;MKRPRSLRWIAGGATAVAVAAITVALPLSYASAADNLSLSGGADGSSKASGTSYGNVKDGSTSTYWAPASATGYVSVKWSSATTVSSAVIRVASGGGSITAWRLLNYDTGGVLASGSGTPSTISFASTSLKKITFDITGASAAPRIAEFETYSSGSTTPTTSPTATTSPTTSPTSNPGTPTGSWPSSAGSVSISGTVSVSGTFDGGMKTYCCIGDGSQSESQDPMFEIANGGTLQNVILGSPAGDGVHCLGTCTIRNVWWNDIGEDAATFLQTNGGTSYVIGGGAKNGSDKTFQHNGNGTVNISGFYLNGAGKLYRGCGNCTNSYQRHVVVDNVLLTGVDYVVGINTNWGDTATITRVTVNSGAVVCGMYKGVAKGSEPSYLGEGWNTANCKVNKSDITYK
;
A
#
# COMPACT_ATOMS: atom_id res chain seq x y z
N MET A 1 81.07 15.05 52.63
CA MET A 1 81.85 15.22 51.37
C MET A 1 81.98 13.86 50.68
N LYS A 2 81.78 13.85 49.35
CA LYS A 2 82.25 12.87 48.33
C LYS A 2 81.54 11.50 48.21
N ARG A 3 80.62 11.47 47.22
CA ARG A 3 80.33 10.50 46.11
C ARG A 3 81.18 9.20 46.03
N PRO A 4 80.76 8.09 45.35
CA PRO A 4 79.85 8.03 44.18
C PRO A 4 78.91 6.79 44.03
N ARG A 5 78.17 6.84 42.91
CA ARG A 5 77.19 5.97 42.22
C ARG A 5 77.49 4.47 42.08
N SER A 6 76.43 3.64 41.99
CA SER A 6 76.09 2.76 40.83
C SER A 6 74.78 1.96 41.08
N LEU A 7 73.78 2.13 40.19
CA LEU A 7 73.16 1.14 39.27
C LEU A 7 72.53 -0.13 39.90
N ARG A 8 71.21 -0.33 39.77
CA ARG A 8 70.55 -1.17 38.73
C ARG A 8 69.02 -1.31 38.96
N TRP A 9 68.25 -0.98 37.91
CA TRP A 9 67.03 -1.61 37.33
C TRP A 9 65.98 -2.31 38.21
N ILE A 10 64.69 -2.00 38.00
CA ILE A 10 63.69 -2.84 37.28
C ILE A 10 62.38 -2.03 37.09
N ALA A 11 61.72 -2.31 35.96
CA ALA A 11 60.51 -1.69 35.45
C ALA A 11 59.20 -2.25 36.05
N GLY A 12 58.14 -1.44 35.97
CA GLY A 12 56.72 -1.80 36.10
C GLY A 12 55.95 -0.49 35.94
N GLY A 13 55.28 -0.21 34.82
CA GLY A 13 54.04 -0.85 34.39
C GLY A 13 52.96 0.23 34.47
N ALA A 14 52.63 0.84 33.32
CA ALA A 14 51.75 1.99 33.23
C ALA A 14 50.27 1.59 33.37
N THR A 15 49.55 2.28 34.24
CA THR A 15 48.08 2.19 34.35
C THR A 15 47.48 3.51 33.88
N ALA A 16 46.85 3.51 32.71
CA ALA A 16 46.07 4.64 32.22
C ALA A 16 44.61 4.44 32.64
N VAL A 17 44.09 5.35 33.46
CA VAL A 17 42.67 5.43 33.84
C VAL A 17 41.97 6.31 32.81
N ALA A 18 41.07 5.73 32.02
CA ALA A 18 40.18 6.47 31.12
C ALA A 18 38.88 6.80 31.86
N VAL A 19 38.59 8.10 31.99
CA VAL A 19 37.36 8.64 32.55
C VAL A 19 36.25 8.51 31.51
N ALA A 20 35.18 7.80 31.84
CA ALA A 20 33.99 7.70 31.00
C ALA A 20 33.16 8.98 31.11
N ALA A 21 33.04 9.73 30.01
CA ALA A 21 32.09 10.82 29.88
C ALA A 21 30.69 10.24 29.65
N ILE A 22 29.79 10.45 30.62
CA ILE A 22 28.36 10.14 30.48
C ILE A 22 27.75 11.22 29.58
N THR A 23 27.54 10.89 28.31
CA THR A 23 26.67 11.66 27.41
C THR A 23 25.23 11.25 27.68
N VAL A 24 24.51 12.07 28.45
CA VAL A 24 23.05 12.01 28.55
C VAL A 24 22.49 12.41 27.18
N ALA A 25 22.06 11.43 26.39
CA ALA A 25 21.30 11.68 25.17
C ALA A 25 19.89 12.14 25.59
N LEU A 26 19.58 13.42 25.36
CA LEU A 26 18.22 13.92 25.41
C LEU A 26 17.37 13.21 24.33
N PRO A 27 16.09 12.93 24.58
CA PRO A 27 15.22 12.36 23.55
C PRO A 27 15.11 13.35 22.40
N LEU A 28 15.56 12.94 21.21
CA LEU A 28 15.34 13.70 19.98
C LEU A 28 13.83 13.82 19.75
N SER A 29 13.39 15.07 19.71
CA SER A 29 12.04 15.53 19.42
C SER A 29 11.54 15.07 18.04
N TYR A 30 10.27 14.67 18.00
CA TYR A 30 9.40 14.42 16.85
C TYR A 30 9.92 14.91 15.48
N ALA A 31 10.33 13.98 14.63
CA ALA A 31 10.44 14.21 13.20
C ALA A 31 9.03 14.17 12.56
N SER A 32 8.32 15.30 12.61
CA SER A 32 7.07 15.53 11.88
C SER A 32 7.21 16.83 11.07
N ALA A 33 6.81 16.82 9.79
CA ALA A 33 6.75 17.95 8.85
C ALA A 33 8.03 18.42 8.10
N ALA A 34 9.19 17.77 8.23
CA ALA A 34 10.45 18.28 7.67
C ALA A 34 10.62 18.22 6.13
N ASP A 35 9.82 17.42 5.41
CA ASP A 35 10.05 17.17 3.96
C ASP A 35 9.02 17.81 3.02
N ASN A 36 7.95 18.43 3.53
CA ASN A 36 6.95 19.10 2.68
C ASN A 36 7.47 20.44 2.16
N LEU A 37 7.90 20.45 0.89
CA LEU A 37 8.47 21.62 0.23
C LEU A 37 7.45 22.76 0.02
N SER A 38 6.15 22.46 0.12
CA SER A 38 5.10 23.47 -0.01
C SER A 38 5.06 24.44 1.17
N LEU A 39 5.46 24.02 2.37
CA LEU A 39 5.38 24.85 3.58
C LEU A 39 6.20 26.15 3.46
N SER A 40 7.34 26.09 2.76
CA SER A 40 8.23 27.24 2.51
C SER A 40 7.83 28.05 1.27
N GLY A 41 6.88 27.57 0.47
CA GLY A 41 6.40 28.23 -0.74
C GLY A 41 5.39 29.35 -0.48
N GLY A 42 5.09 30.11 -1.53
CA GLY A 42 3.87 30.91 -1.65
C GLY A 42 2.74 30.10 -2.29
N ALA A 43 1.51 30.61 -2.20
CA ALA A 43 0.35 30.01 -2.87
C ALA A 43 -0.47 31.06 -3.61
N ASP A 44 -1.05 30.68 -4.74
CA ASP A 44 -2.06 31.45 -5.47
C ASP A 44 -3.04 30.49 -6.18
N GLY A 45 -4.05 31.03 -6.84
CA GLY A 45 -5.07 30.21 -7.50
C GLY A 45 -5.98 31.03 -8.39
N SER A 46 -7.01 30.39 -8.95
CA SER A 46 -7.99 31.04 -9.82
C SER A 46 -8.90 31.97 -9.03
N SER A 47 -9.92 31.38 -8.41
CA SER A 47 -10.94 32.04 -7.59
C SER A 47 -10.89 31.49 -6.17
N LYS A 48 -11.54 32.18 -5.25
CA LYS A 48 -11.70 31.72 -3.87
C LYS A 48 -13.11 31.98 -3.36
N ALA A 49 -13.70 31.02 -2.66
CA ALA A 49 -14.94 31.23 -1.93
C ALA A 49 -14.72 32.21 -0.76
N SER A 50 -15.80 32.73 -0.16
CA SER A 50 -15.69 33.56 1.04
C SER A 50 -15.16 32.74 2.23
N GLY A 51 -14.33 33.36 3.08
CA GLY A 51 -13.79 32.72 4.28
C GLY A 51 -12.61 31.76 4.03
N THR A 52 -12.09 31.68 2.81
CA THR A 52 -10.93 30.84 2.46
C THR A 52 -9.74 31.66 1.93
N SER A 53 -8.54 31.07 1.93
CA SER A 53 -7.29 31.65 1.45
C SER A 53 -6.48 30.64 0.65
N TYR A 54 -5.74 31.11 -0.36
CA TYR A 54 -4.78 30.27 -1.09
C TYR A 54 -3.68 29.74 -0.16
N GLY A 55 -3.30 30.54 0.85
CA GLY A 55 -2.25 30.14 1.81
C GLY A 55 -2.61 28.92 2.65
N ASN A 56 -3.89 28.56 2.73
CA ASN A 56 -4.34 27.44 3.53
C ASN A 56 -3.86 26.09 2.99
N VAL A 57 -3.53 25.97 1.69
CA VAL A 57 -3.08 24.67 1.13
C VAL A 57 -1.64 24.30 1.49
N LYS A 58 -0.97 25.10 2.31
CA LYS A 58 0.46 24.96 2.60
C LYS A 58 0.79 25.40 4.02
N ASP A 59 -0.21 25.48 4.89
CA ASP A 59 -0.01 25.93 6.27
C ASP A 59 0.26 24.75 7.21
N GLY A 60 0.23 23.51 6.68
CA GLY A 60 0.46 22.29 7.43
C GLY A 60 -0.75 21.88 8.26
N SER A 61 -1.92 22.48 8.03
CA SER A 61 -3.13 22.23 8.81
C SER A 61 -4.24 21.65 7.95
N THR A 62 -4.75 20.49 8.35
CA THR A 62 -5.92 19.90 7.69
C THR A 62 -7.25 20.52 8.13
N SER A 63 -7.22 21.52 9.04
CA SER A 63 -8.44 22.19 9.55
C SER A 63 -8.81 23.44 8.76
N THR A 64 -7.85 24.04 8.06
CA THR A 64 -8.07 25.13 7.10
C THR A 64 -8.14 24.54 5.69
N TYR A 65 -8.65 25.31 4.73
CA TYR A 65 -8.71 24.86 3.34
C TYR A 65 -8.78 26.03 2.38
N TRP A 66 -8.30 25.83 1.15
CA TRP A 66 -8.70 26.58 -0.03
C TRP A 66 -9.96 25.97 -0.67
N ALA A 67 -10.87 26.79 -1.18
CA ALA A 67 -11.96 26.34 -2.04
C ALA A 67 -12.17 27.31 -3.20
N PRO A 68 -12.32 26.83 -4.46
CA PRO A 68 -12.70 27.70 -5.57
C PRO A 68 -14.13 28.21 -5.42
N ALA A 69 -14.49 29.26 -6.17
CA ALA A 69 -15.85 29.82 -6.14
C ALA A 69 -16.89 28.92 -6.83
N SER A 70 -16.48 27.90 -7.58
CA SER A 70 -17.35 26.97 -8.31
C SER A 70 -16.80 25.53 -8.23
N ALA A 71 -17.43 24.59 -8.93
CA ALA A 71 -16.99 23.19 -8.98
C ALA A 71 -15.63 22.97 -9.69
N THR A 72 -15.07 24.01 -10.30
CA THR A 72 -13.77 23.94 -10.99
C THR A 72 -12.89 25.12 -10.57
N GLY A 73 -11.59 24.97 -10.76
CA GLY A 73 -10.61 26.00 -10.41
C GLY A 73 -9.27 25.39 -10.09
N TYR A 74 -8.27 26.24 -9.90
CA TYR A 74 -6.92 25.78 -9.64
C TYR A 74 -6.31 26.47 -8.43
N VAL A 75 -5.42 25.76 -7.76
CA VAL A 75 -4.54 26.29 -6.72
C VAL A 75 -3.12 25.86 -7.01
N SER A 76 -2.16 26.70 -6.67
CA SER A 76 -0.75 26.49 -6.97
C SER A 76 0.12 26.74 -5.75
N VAL A 77 1.23 26.01 -5.71
CA VAL A 77 2.37 26.30 -4.84
C VAL A 77 3.49 26.88 -5.71
N LYS A 78 4.16 27.92 -5.23
CA LYS A 78 5.23 28.63 -5.94
C LYS A 78 6.43 28.94 -5.06
N TRP A 79 7.62 28.91 -5.63
CA TRP A 79 8.89 29.18 -4.97
C TRP A 79 9.61 30.36 -5.62
N SER A 80 10.46 31.04 -4.85
CA SER A 80 11.27 32.17 -5.34
C SER A 80 12.35 31.74 -6.35
N SER A 81 12.76 30.47 -6.30
CA SER A 81 13.69 29.84 -7.23
C SER A 81 13.18 28.47 -7.68
N ALA A 82 13.73 27.93 -8.76
CA ALA A 82 13.29 26.64 -9.28
C ALA A 82 13.55 25.54 -8.25
N THR A 83 12.49 24.82 -7.88
CA THR A 83 12.49 23.75 -6.89
C THR A 83 12.22 22.43 -7.61
N THR A 84 13.02 21.41 -7.31
CA THR A 84 12.86 20.09 -7.91
C THR A 84 11.84 19.28 -7.11
N VAL A 85 10.75 18.89 -7.75
CA VAL A 85 9.67 18.09 -7.16
C VAL A 85 9.38 16.87 -8.02
N SER A 86 8.98 15.77 -7.39
CA SER A 86 8.61 14.51 -8.07
C SER A 86 7.31 13.91 -7.57
N SER A 87 6.73 14.45 -6.50
CA SER A 87 5.40 14.06 -6.04
C SER A 87 4.66 15.23 -5.42
N ALA A 88 3.33 15.09 -5.40
CA ALA A 88 2.40 15.97 -4.73
C ALA A 88 1.39 15.14 -3.92
N VAL A 89 0.92 15.65 -2.78
CA VAL A 89 -0.17 15.06 -1.99
C VAL A 89 -1.28 16.10 -1.88
N ILE A 90 -2.51 15.70 -2.23
CA ILE A 90 -3.69 16.57 -2.13
C ILE A 90 -4.54 16.07 -0.97
N ARG A 91 -4.63 16.87 0.09
CA ARG A 91 -5.54 16.59 1.22
C ARG A 91 -6.81 17.38 1.00
N VAL A 92 -7.96 16.73 1.14
CA VAL A 92 -9.27 17.39 1.06
C VAL A 92 -9.88 17.55 2.44
N ALA A 93 -10.51 18.69 2.70
CA ALA A 93 -11.32 18.89 3.89
C ALA A 93 -12.75 18.39 3.68
N SER A 94 -13.41 18.02 4.78
CA SER A 94 -14.82 17.60 4.74
C SER A 94 -15.77 18.76 4.37
N GLY A 95 -16.94 18.42 3.83
CA GLY A 95 -18.00 19.38 3.49
C GLY A 95 -17.79 20.13 2.16
N GLY A 96 -16.82 19.72 1.33
CA GLY A 96 -16.65 20.18 -0.05
C GLY A 96 -17.26 19.21 -1.08
N GLY A 97 -17.32 19.64 -2.34
CA GLY A 97 -17.65 18.78 -3.47
C GLY A 97 -16.59 17.70 -3.72
N SER A 98 -17.02 16.56 -4.28
CA SER A 98 -16.12 15.47 -4.65
C SER A 98 -15.46 15.79 -5.99
N ILE A 99 -14.13 15.77 -6.03
CA ILE A 99 -13.36 15.98 -7.27
C ILE A 99 -13.60 14.79 -8.18
N THR A 100 -13.97 15.05 -9.43
CA THR A 100 -14.22 14.02 -10.44
C THR A 100 -13.18 14.03 -11.55
N ALA A 101 -12.52 15.17 -11.80
CA ALA A 101 -11.42 15.29 -12.77
C ALA A 101 -10.43 16.39 -12.37
N TRP A 102 -9.14 16.16 -12.64
CA TRP A 102 -8.06 17.09 -12.33
C TRP A 102 -6.83 16.90 -13.23
N ARG A 103 -5.97 17.92 -13.26
CA ARG A 103 -4.62 17.87 -13.82
C ARG A 103 -3.63 18.62 -12.94
N LEU A 104 -2.40 18.12 -12.88
CA LEU A 104 -1.27 18.75 -12.23
C LEU A 104 -0.38 19.34 -13.33
N LEU A 105 -0.07 20.64 -13.25
CA LEU A 105 0.62 21.38 -14.29
C LEU A 105 1.94 21.94 -13.79
N ASN A 106 2.95 21.93 -14.66
CA ASN A 106 4.08 22.83 -14.56
C ASN A 106 3.63 24.18 -15.12
N TYR A 107 3.40 25.15 -14.25
CA TYR A 107 2.87 26.46 -14.65
C TYR A 107 3.84 27.24 -15.53
N ASP A 108 5.15 27.06 -15.33
CA ASP A 108 6.17 27.82 -16.08
C ASP A 108 6.18 27.45 -17.57
N THR A 109 5.79 26.22 -17.89
CA THR A 109 5.81 25.67 -19.27
C THR A 109 4.42 25.39 -19.84
N GLY A 110 3.39 25.35 -18.99
CA GLY A 110 2.05 24.88 -19.35
C GLY A 110 1.93 23.36 -19.52
N GLY A 111 3.01 22.61 -19.27
CA GLY A 111 3.03 21.15 -19.41
C GLY A 111 2.19 20.44 -18.35
N VAL A 112 1.46 19.40 -18.74
CA VAL A 112 0.74 18.51 -17.82
C VAL A 112 1.72 17.51 -17.23
N LEU A 113 1.95 17.58 -15.92
CA LEU A 113 2.78 16.64 -15.16
C LEU A 113 2.04 15.34 -14.85
N ALA A 114 0.75 15.45 -14.53
CA ALA A 114 -0.14 14.34 -14.26
C ALA A 114 -1.61 14.76 -14.48
N SER A 115 -2.51 13.80 -14.64
CA SER A 115 -3.96 14.05 -14.65
C SER A 115 -4.70 12.82 -14.15
N GLY A 116 -5.93 12.99 -13.68
CA GLY A 116 -6.71 11.87 -13.17
C GLY A 116 -8.17 12.20 -12.95
N SER A 117 -8.91 11.16 -12.55
CA SER A 117 -10.30 11.23 -12.14
C SER A 117 -10.45 10.86 -10.68
N GLY A 118 -11.49 11.38 -10.03
CA GLY A 118 -11.68 11.21 -8.58
C GLY A 118 -10.75 12.09 -7.75
N THR A 119 -10.96 12.14 -6.43
CA THR A 119 -10.08 12.87 -5.51
C THR A 119 -8.73 12.15 -5.37
N PRO A 120 -7.60 12.78 -5.72
CA PRO A 120 -6.28 12.16 -5.59
C PRO A 120 -5.80 12.19 -4.13
N SER A 121 -5.09 11.14 -3.70
CA SER A 121 -4.31 11.15 -2.45
C SER A 121 -2.88 11.61 -2.72
N THR A 122 -2.11 10.83 -3.47
CA THR A 122 -0.74 11.14 -3.90
C THR A 122 -0.64 11.11 -5.42
N ILE A 123 0.06 12.08 -5.99
CA ILE A 123 0.30 12.26 -7.42
C ILE A 123 1.81 12.19 -7.64
N SER A 124 2.29 11.13 -8.30
CA SER A 124 3.70 11.01 -8.70
C SER A 124 3.89 11.46 -10.15
N PHE A 125 5.02 12.11 -10.43
CA PHE A 125 5.37 12.59 -11.77
C PHE A 125 6.89 12.61 -11.95
N ALA A 126 7.35 12.74 -13.20
CA ALA A 126 8.78 12.83 -13.49
C ALA A 126 9.40 14.01 -12.72
N SER A 127 10.57 13.79 -12.10
CA SER A 127 11.28 14.83 -11.35
C SER A 127 11.43 16.08 -12.21
N THR A 128 10.81 17.17 -11.76
CA THR A 128 10.68 18.41 -12.53
C THR A 128 11.15 19.57 -11.68
N SER A 129 12.10 20.34 -12.21
CA SER A 129 12.51 21.61 -11.63
C SER A 129 11.62 22.72 -12.18
N LEU A 130 10.84 23.35 -11.30
CA LEU A 130 9.86 24.38 -11.64
C LEU A 130 9.76 25.43 -10.52
N LYS A 131 9.31 26.63 -10.83
CA LYS A 131 9.02 27.69 -9.86
C LYS A 131 7.58 27.64 -9.40
N LYS A 132 6.66 27.05 -10.16
CA LYS A 132 5.24 26.97 -9.82
C LYS A 132 4.57 25.72 -10.34
N ILE A 133 3.90 25.00 -9.44
CA ILE A 133 3.12 23.79 -9.72
C ILE A 133 1.65 24.06 -9.42
N THR A 134 0.76 23.64 -10.32
CA THR A 134 -0.66 23.97 -10.25
C THR A 134 -1.50 22.70 -10.22
N PHE A 135 -2.34 22.55 -9.20
CA PHE A 135 -3.40 21.57 -9.16
C PHE A 135 -4.68 22.20 -9.71
N ASP A 136 -5.08 21.77 -10.90
CA ASP A 136 -6.21 22.29 -11.66
C ASP A 136 -7.36 21.28 -11.65
N ILE A 137 -8.44 21.63 -10.95
CA ILE A 137 -9.66 20.85 -10.84
C ILE A 137 -10.54 21.16 -12.05
N THR A 138 -10.66 20.20 -12.94
CA THR A 138 -11.43 20.31 -14.19
C THR A 138 -12.85 19.74 -14.05
N GLY A 139 -13.16 19.05 -12.95
CA GLY A 139 -14.51 18.63 -12.61
C GLY A 139 -14.68 18.26 -11.13
N ALA A 140 -15.81 18.64 -10.55
CA ALA A 140 -16.25 18.22 -9.22
C ALA A 140 -17.79 18.30 -9.11
N SER A 141 -18.38 17.66 -8.10
CA SER A 141 -19.83 17.72 -7.85
C SER A 141 -20.30 19.06 -7.26
N ALA A 142 -19.40 19.80 -6.61
CA ALA A 142 -19.56 21.15 -6.08
C ALA A 142 -18.16 21.74 -5.81
N ALA A 143 -18.04 22.93 -5.25
CA ALA A 143 -16.73 23.50 -4.89
C ALA A 143 -15.97 22.58 -3.91
N PRO A 144 -14.84 21.96 -4.30
CA PRO A 144 -14.06 21.12 -3.40
C PRO A 144 -13.31 21.98 -2.38
N ARG A 145 -12.90 21.36 -1.27
CA ARG A 145 -12.09 22.01 -0.23
C ARG A 145 -10.74 21.33 -0.18
N ILE A 146 -9.69 22.00 -0.64
CA ILE A 146 -8.31 21.51 -0.58
C ILE A 146 -7.71 21.99 0.72
N ALA A 147 -7.49 21.07 1.64
CA ALA A 147 -6.83 21.33 2.90
C ALA A 147 -5.34 21.55 2.70
N GLU A 148 -4.65 20.65 2.00
CA GLU A 148 -3.21 20.76 1.75
C GLU A 148 -2.86 20.36 0.31
N PHE A 149 -1.84 21.00 -0.24
CA PHE A 149 -1.16 20.69 -1.48
C PHE A 149 0.33 20.56 -1.19
N GLU A 150 0.72 19.39 -0.71
CA GLU A 150 2.08 19.07 -0.28
C GLU A 150 2.92 18.67 -1.50
N THR A 151 4.22 18.96 -1.48
CA THR A 151 5.14 18.61 -2.57
C THR A 151 6.48 18.13 -2.03
N TYR A 152 7.12 17.21 -2.75
CA TYR A 152 8.34 16.53 -2.28
C TYR A 152 9.35 16.33 -3.42
N SER A 153 10.64 16.42 -3.10
CA SER A 153 11.76 16.16 -4.02
C SER A 153 12.18 14.68 -4.01
N SER A 154 12.76 14.22 -5.12
CA SER A 154 13.40 12.91 -5.20
C SER A 154 14.72 12.94 -4.43
N GLY A 155 14.65 12.61 -3.15
CA GLY A 155 15.78 12.70 -2.21
C GLY A 155 15.37 12.43 -0.76
N SER A 156 14.10 12.68 -0.43
CA SER A 156 13.39 11.90 0.58
C SER A 156 12.82 10.67 -0.13
N THR A 157 13.07 9.48 0.40
CA THR A 157 12.88 8.22 -0.31
C THR A 157 11.42 7.99 -0.74
N THR A 158 11.13 8.10 -2.03
CA THR A 158 10.02 7.39 -2.70
C THR A 158 10.38 7.11 -4.18
N PRO A 159 10.11 5.91 -4.72
CA PRO A 159 10.63 5.45 -6.02
C PRO A 159 9.95 6.04 -7.26
N THR A 160 10.72 6.06 -8.34
CA THR A 160 10.47 6.60 -9.67
C THR A 160 9.67 5.64 -10.56
N THR A 161 8.78 6.16 -11.41
CA THR A 161 8.72 5.83 -12.86
C THR A 161 8.03 6.95 -13.65
N SER A 162 8.65 7.36 -14.76
CA SER A 162 8.25 8.45 -15.67
C SER A 162 7.11 8.03 -16.62
N PRO A 163 6.18 8.92 -17.03
CA PRO A 163 5.08 8.58 -17.93
C PRO A 163 5.45 8.74 -19.40
N THR A 164 5.18 7.72 -20.22
CA THR A 164 4.95 7.92 -21.66
C THR A 164 3.44 8.01 -21.87
N ALA A 165 2.98 9.12 -22.42
CA ALA A 165 1.57 9.35 -22.72
C ALA A 165 1.08 8.35 -23.77
N THR A 166 0.03 7.60 -23.47
CA THR A 166 -0.90 7.09 -24.49
C THR A 166 -2.29 7.00 -23.88
N THR A 167 -3.26 7.43 -24.69
CA THR A 167 -4.70 7.53 -24.48
C THR A 167 -5.33 6.40 -23.64
N SER A 168 -6.22 6.80 -22.74
CA SER A 168 -7.17 5.93 -22.06
C SER A 168 -7.86 4.98 -23.06
N PRO A 169 -7.91 3.69 -22.73
CA PRO A 169 -9.20 3.12 -22.39
C PRO A 169 -9.19 2.50 -21.00
N THR A 170 -10.31 2.66 -20.30
CA THR A 170 -10.72 1.84 -19.15
C THR A 170 -10.62 0.36 -19.56
N THR A 171 -9.49 -0.26 -19.22
CA THR A 171 -9.28 -1.69 -19.37
C THR A 171 -8.93 -2.23 -17.99
N SER A 172 -9.67 -3.26 -17.58
CA SER A 172 -9.23 -4.18 -16.52
C SER A 172 -7.78 -4.59 -16.81
N PRO A 173 -6.88 -4.67 -15.81
CA PRO A 173 -5.47 -4.97 -16.06
C PRO A 173 -5.37 -6.34 -16.74
N THR A 174 -5.18 -6.35 -18.06
CA THR A 174 -5.29 -7.51 -18.95
C THR A 174 -3.92 -8.13 -19.28
N SER A 175 -2.93 -7.97 -18.41
CA SER A 175 -1.82 -8.91 -18.42
C SER A 175 -2.35 -10.22 -17.82
N ASN A 176 -2.92 -11.10 -18.66
CA ASN A 176 -3.27 -12.45 -18.26
C ASN A 176 -1.97 -13.10 -17.74
N PRO A 177 -1.81 -13.31 -16.42
CA PRO A 177 -0.66 -14.04 -15.93
C PRO A 177 -0.75 -15.43 -16.57
N GLY A 178 0.32 -15.88 -17.23
CA GLY A 178 0.36 -17.24 -17.78
C GLY A 178 -0.04 -18.27 -16.71
N THR A 179 -0.49 -19.45 -17.11
CA THR A 179 -0.92 -20.47 -16.14
C THR A 179 0.20 -20.73 -15.11
N PRO A 180 -0.09 -20.59 -13.80
CA PRO A 180 0.92 -20.78 -12.77
C PRO A 180 1.44 -22.22 -12.80
N THR A 181 2.77 -22.37 -12.83
CA THR A 181 3.44 -23.68 -12.96
C THR A 181 3.96 -24.23 -11.63
N GLY A 182 3.89 -23.44 -10.56
CA GLY A 182 4.53 -23.73 -9.28
C GLY A 182 6.01 -23.36 -9.22
N SER A 183 6.57 -22.80 -10.30
CA SER A 183 7.97 -22.33 -10.32
C SER A 183 8.14 -21.07 -9.49
N TRP A 184 9.13 -21.07 -8.59
CA TRP A 184 9.47 -19.92 -7.77
C TRP A 184 10.52 -19.05 -8.45
N PRO A 185 10.42 -17.71 -8.41
CA PRO A 185 11.42 -16.84 -8.99
C PRO A 185 12.72 -16.83 -8.18
N SER A 186 13.82 -16.50 -8.86
CA SER A 186 15.08 -16.15 -8.19
C SER A 186 15.05 -14.70 -7.75
N SER A 187 15.60 -14.43 -6.57
CA SER A 187 15.76 -13.07 -6.06
C SER A 187 16.84 -12.30 -6.83
N ALA A 188 16.56 -11.05 -7.18
CA ALA A 188 17.50 -10.14 -7.83
C ALA A 188 18.37 -9.35 -6.84
N GLY A 189 18.32 -9.69 -5.55
CA GLY A 189 19.05 -9.01 -4.47
C GLY A 189 18.20 -8.88 -3.22
N SER A 190 18.81 -8.49 -2.09
CA SER A 190 18.10 -8.31 -0.82
C SER A 190 18.00 -6.84 -0.42
N VAL A 191 16.90 -6.45 0.21
CA VAL A 191 16.64 -5.12 0.76
C VAL A 191 16.18 -5.27 2.20
N SER A 192 16.93 -4.68 3.12
CA SER A 192 16.52 -4.60 4.52
C SER A 192 15.53 -3.46 4.71
N ILE A 193 14.37 -3.73 5.29
CA ILE A 193 13.39 -2.72 5.69
C ILE A 193 13.38 -2.60 7.22
N SER A 194 13.28 -1.38 7.73
CA SER A 194 13.28 -1.08 9.18
C SER A 194 11.88 -0.82 9.73
N GLY A 195 10.85 -0.99 8.90
CA GLY A 195 9.46 -0.67 9.18
C GLY A 195 8.62 -0.75 7.90
N THR A 196 7.31 -0.56 8.04
CA THR A 196 6.34 -0.64 6.94
C THR A 196 6.70 0.31 5.81
N VAL A 197 6.72 -0.21 4.59
CA VAL A 197 6.98 0.56 3.38
C VAL A 197 5.65 1.06 2.80
N SER A 198 5.41 2.36 2.88
CA SER A 198 4.24 2.97 2.24
C SER A 198 4.41 3.02 0.72
N VAL A 199 3.43 2.50 0.00
CA VAL A 199 3.35 2.45 -1.46
C VAL A 199 2.21 3.33 -1.92
N SER A 200 2.57 4.40 -2.62
CA SER A 200 1.63 5.25 -3.36
C SER A 200 2.02 5.23 -4.84
N GLY A 201 1.04 5.19 -5.75
CA GLY A 201 1.32 4.91 -7.16
C GLY A 201 1.86 3.48 -7.36
N THR A 202 2.89 3.29 -8.20
CA THR A 202 3.48 1.96 -8.43
C THR A 202 4.85 1.83 -7.75
N PHE A 203 5.01 0.80 -6.93
CA PHE A 203 6.29 0.33 -6.42
C PHE A 203 6.71 -0.93 -7.16
N ASP A 204 7.80 -0.85 -7.90
CA ASP A 204 8.46 -2.00 -8.53
C ASP A 204 9.68 -2.42 -7.71
N GLY A 205 9.62 -3.61 -7.11
CA GLY A 205 10.72 -4.16 -6.30
C GLY A 205 11.86 -4.76 -7.11
N GLY A 206 11.75 -4.84 -8.44
CA GLY A 206 12.77 -5.41 -9.31
C GLY A 206 13.09 -6.88 -9.03
N MET A 207 12.12 -7.65 -8.52
CA MET A 207 12.26 -9.02 -8.02
C MET A 207 13.27 -9.20 -6.88
N LYS A 208 13.51 -8.16 -6.09
CA LYS A 208 14.33 -8.25 -4.88
C LYS A 208 13.55 -8.83 -3.71
N THR A 209 14.28 -9.42 -2.76
CA THR A 209 13.76 -9.89 -1.48
C THR A 209 13.79 -8.76 -0.45
N TYR A 210 12.62 -8.37 0.04
CA TYR A 210 12.45 -7.38 1.10
C TYR A 210 12.24 -8.10 2.42
N CYS A 211 12.96 -7.72 3.46
CA CYS A 211 13.00 -8.45 4.73
C CYS A 211 13.55 -7.54 5.86
N CYS A 212 13.24 -7.67 7.14
CA CYS A 212 12.15 -8.44 7.74
C CYS A 212 11.41 -7.53 8.74
N ILE A 213 10.13 -7.80 8.98
CA ILE A 213 9.33 -7.18 10.04
C ILE A 213 8.64 -8.29 10.82
N GLY A 214 8.39 -8.05 12.11
CA GLY A 214 7.68 -8.98 12.98
C GLY A 214 8.59 -10.08 13.55
N ASP A 215 7.96 -11.03 14.23
CA ASP A 215 8.64 -12.13 14.93
C ASP A 215 8.33 -13.51 14.32
N GLY A 216 7.52 -13.56 13.26
CA GLY A 216 7.10 -14.79 12.59
C GLY A 216 5.95 -15.53 13.30
N SER A 217 5.32 -14.92 14.31
CA SER A 217 4.14 -15.48 14.98
C SER A 217 2.84 -15.21 14.20
N GLN A 218 1.71 -15.76 14.68
CA GLN A 218 0.35 -15.50 14.19
C GLN A 218 -0.35 -14.37 14.96
N SER A 219 0.41 -13.42 15.52
CA SER A 219 -0.16 -12.30 16.29
C SER A 219 -0.86 -11.29 15.37
N GLU A 220 -2.12 -10.94 15.65
CA GLU A 220 -2.93 -9.97 14.88
C GLU A 220 -2.45 -8.50 14.98
N SER A 221 -1.38 -8.21 15.73
CA SER A 221 -0.88 -6.84 15.92
C SER A 221 0.49 -6.59 15.30
N GLN A 222 0.91 -7.42 14.34
CA GLN A 222 2.16 -7.21 13.62
C GLN A 222 2.00 -6.13 12.55
N ASP A 223 3.04 -5.33 12.35
CA ASP A 223 3.06 -4.34 11.29
C ASP A 223 3.19 -5.04 9.92
N PRO A 224 2.49 -4.57 8.87
CA PRO A 224 2.67 -5.06 7.51
C PRO A 224 4.03 -4.64 6.96
N MET A 225 4.59 -5.42 6.03
CA MET A 225 5.79 -5.04 5.29
C MET A 225 5.55 -3.89 4.32
N PHE A 226 4.36 -3.88 3.69
CA PHE A 226 3.98 -2.84 2.74
C PHE A 226 2.55 -2.37 3.01
N GLU A 227 2.34 -1.06 2.94
CA GLU A 227 1.01 -0.44 2.95
C GLU A 227 0.75 0.24 1.62
N ILE A 228 -0.17 -0.31 0.84
CA ILE A 228 -0.55 0.21 -0.47
C ILE A 228 -1.74 1.15 -0.31
N ALA A 229 -1.52 2.42 -0.62
CA ALA A 229 -2.58 3.42 -0.67
C ALA A 229 -3.61 3.09 -1.76
N ASN A 230 -4.79 3.68 -1.67
CA ASN A 230 -5.84 3.55 -2.69
C ASN A 230 -5.31 3.88 -4.11
N GLY A 231 -5.58 3.00 -5.07
CA GLY A 231 -5.07 3.03 -6.44
C GLY A 231 -3.62 2.57 -6.62
N GLY A 232 -2.91 2.22 -5.54
CA GLY A 232 -1.51 1.84 -5.58
C GLY A 232 -1.26 0.45 -6.17
N THR A 233 -0.04 0.21 -6.64
CA THR A 233 0.43 -1.06 -7.19
C THR A 233 1.74 -1.46 -6.51
N LEU A 234 1.79 -2.66 -5.95
CA LEU A 234 3.03 -3.33 -5.55
C LEU A 234 3.34 -4.39 -6.60
N GLN A 235 4.53 -4.34 -7.19
CA GLN A 235 4.91 -5.32 -8.19
C GLN A 235 6.35 -5.81 -8.13
N ASN A 236 6.56 -7.04 -8.58
CA ASN A 236 7.87 -7.66 -8.68
C ASN A 236 8.63 -7.61 -7.34
N VAL A 237 7.99 -8.09 -6.27
CA VAL A 237 8.54 -8.09 -4.91
C VAL A 237 8.58 -9.53 -4.41
N ILE A 238 9.66 -9.90 -3.74
CA ILE A 238 9.71 -11.11 -2.91
C ILE A 238 9.69 -10.67 -1.44
N LEU A 239 8.73 -11.12 -0.65
CA LEU A 239 8.70 -10.93 0.80
C LEU A 239 9.46 -12.08 1.45
N GLY A 240 10.52 -11.73 2.19
CA GLY A 240 11.28 -12.64 3.03
C GLY A 240 10.60 -12.90 4.38
N SER A 241 11.18 -13.80 5.17
CA SER A 241 10.69 -14.15 6.51
C SER A 241 11.57 -13.53 7.60
N PRO A 242 11.01 -13.04 8.73
CA PRO A 242 9.58 -12.89 9.00
C PRO A 242 8.93 -11.78 8.15
N ALA A 243 7.67 -12.01 7.79
CA ALA A 243 6.90 -11.17 6.87
C ALA A 243 5.83 -10.30 7.55
N GLY A 244 5.85 -10.16 8.88
CA GLY A 244 4.85 -9.39 9.62
C GLY A 244 3.41 -9.80 9.28
N ASP A 245 2.54 -8.79 9.15
CA ASP A 245 1.19 -8.91 8.57
C ASP A 245 1.19 -8.63 7.05
N GLY A 246 2.21 -9.13 6.35
CA GLY A 246 2.29 -9.16 4.89
C GLY A 246 2.14 -7.79 4.21
N VAL A 247 1.09 -7.65 3.41
CA VAL A 247 0.79 -6.45 2.61
C VAL A 247 -0.60 -5.94 2.94
N HIS A 248 -0.74 -4.67 3.29
CA HIS A 248 -2.04 -4.03 3.52
C HIS A 248 -2.46 -3.18 2.32
N CYS A 249 -3.70 -3.34 1.87
CA CYS A 249 -4.31 -2.47 0.88
C CYS A 249 -5.33 -1.54 1.56
N LEU A 250 -4.96 -0.27 1.73
CA LEU A 250 -5.77 0.74 2.44
C LEU A 250 -6.99 1.22 1.62
N GLY A 251 -6.97 0.98 0.31
CA GLY A 251 -8.05 1.18 -0.63
C GLY A 251 -7.98 0.12 -1.72
N THR A 252 -8.57 0.38 -2.90
CA THR A 252 -8.33 -0.53 -4.03
C THR A 252 -6.84 -0.56 -4.36
N CYS A 253 -6.27 -1.73 -4.62
CA CYS A 253 -4.84 -1.86 -4.90
C CYS A 253 -4.59 -2.90 -5.99
N THR A 254 -3.39 -2.91 -6.55
CA THR A 254 -2.90 -4.01 -7.39
C THR A 254 -1.67 -4.62 -6.75
N ILE A 255 -1.68 -5.93 -6.57
CA ILE A 255 -0.52 -6.72 -6.17
C ILE A 255 -0.16 -7.61 -7.36
N ARG A 256 0.97 -7.35 -8.01
CA ARG A 256 1.33 -7.98 -9.29
C ARG A 256 2.67 -8.68 -9.21
N ASN A 257 2.72 -9.98 -9.49
CA ASN A 257 3.96 -10.74 -9.47
C ASN A 257 4.72 -10.56 -8.13
N VAL A 258 3.99 -10.70 -7.02
CA VAL A 258 4.54 -10.62 -5.66
C VAL A 258 4.59 -12.01 -5.05
N TRP A 259 5.68 -12.30 -4.35
CA TRP A 259 6.01 -13.65 -3.88
C TRP A 259 6.32 -13.67 -2.38
N TRP A 260 5.62 -14.49 -1.60
CA TRP A 260 5.84 -14.63 -0.16
C TRP A 260 6.58 -15.93 0.12
N ASN A 261 7.85 -15.83 0.51
CA ASN A 261 8.65 -17.00 0.85
C ASN A 261 8.14 -17.74 2.09
N ASP A 262 7.43 -17.03 2.95
CA ASP A 262 6.83 -17.52 4.18
C ASP A 262 5.70 -16.54 4.51
N ILE A 263 4.47 -17.02 4.60
CA ILE A 263 3.35 -16.18 5.02
C ILE A 263 3.52 -15.92 6.52
N GLY A 264 3.43 -14.66 6.93
CA GLY A 264 3.40 -14.28 8.35
C GLY A 264 2.03 -14.59 8.97
N GLU A 265 1.34 -13.56 9.44
CA GLU A 265 -0.07 -13.70 9.85
C GLU A 265 -0.94 -13.93 8.60
N ASP A 266 -1.00 -12.94 7.71
CA ASP A 266 -1.59 -13.03 6.38
C ASP A 266 -0.57 -12.69 5.28
N ALA A 267 -0.83 -13.11 4.03
CA ALA A 267 -0.02 -12.65 2.89
C ALA A 267 -0.42 -11.22 2.49
N ALA A 268 -1.74 -10.97 2.38
CA ALA A 268 -2.26 -9.63 2.21
C ALA A 268 -3.64 -9.43 2.82
N THR A 269 -3.86 -8.23 3.35
CA THR A 269 -5.10 -7.77 3.99
C THR A 269 -5.71 -6.60 3.22
N PHE A 270 -6.94 -6.79 2.74
CA PHE A 270 -7.70 -5.79 1.97
C PHE A 270 -8.63 -5.00 2.89
N LEU A 271 -8.36 -3.70 3.03
CA LEU A 271 -9.02 -2.78 3.96
C LEU A 271 -9.92 -1.74 3.25
N GLN A 272 -10.10 -1.82 1.93
CA GLN A 272 -10.90 -0.85 1.17
C GLN A 272 -12.33 -0.71 1.69
N THR A 273 -12.87 0.50 1.79
CA THR A 273 -14.25 0.74 2.29
C THR A 273 -15.14 1.50 1.31
N ASN A 274 -14.61 1.91 0.16
CA ASN A 274 -15.32 2.66 -0.88
C ASN A 274 -15.77 1.77 -2.06
N GLY A 275 -15.86 0.45 -1.86
CA GLY A 275 -16.13 -0.52 -2.90
C GLY A 275 -14.97 -0.66 -3.90
N GLY A 276 -15.29 -0.97 -5.16
CA GLY A 276 -14.29 -1.16 -6.22
C GLY A 276 -13.67 -2.56 -6.23
N THR A 277 -12.52 -2.68 -6.88
CA THR A 277 -11.82 -3.97 -7.05
C THR A 277 -10.34 -3.81 -6.78
N SER A 278 -9.83 -4.63 -5.87
CA SER A 278 -8.40 -4.90 -5.69
C SER A 278 -7.99 -6.12 -6.51
N TYR A 279 -6.76 -6.12 -7.02
CA TYR A 279 -6.26 -7.14 -7.92
C TYR A 279 -5.04 -7.83 -7.35
N VAL A 280 -5.02 -9.16 -7.42
CA VAL A 280 -3.83 -10.01 -7.26
C VAL A 280 -3.58 -10.67 -8.61
N ILE A 281 -2.44 -10.38 -9.23
CA ILE A 281 -2.14 -10.78 -10.62
C ILE A 281 -0.79 -11.48 -10.66
N GLY A 282 -0.82 -12.80 -10.89
CA GLY A 282 0.38 -13.64 -10.82
C GLY A 282 0.96 -13.71 -9.41
N GLY A 283 2.21 -14.16 -9.29
CA GLY A 283 2.88 -14.29 -7.99
C GLY A 283 2.59 -15.61 -7.29
N GLY A 284 3.02 -15.70 -6.04
CA GLY A 284 2.72 -16.87 -5.22
C GLY A 284 3.10 -16.77 -3.75
N ALA A 285 2.54 -17.63 -2.92
CA ALA A 285 2.83 -17.66 -1.49
C ALA A 285 2.96 -19.11 -0.99
N LYS A 286 3.65 -19.29 0.14
CA LYS A 286 3.80 -20.60 0.76
C LYS A 286 3.89 -20.50 2.28
N ASN A 287 3.70 -21.64 2.94
CA ASN A 287 3.86 -21.81 4.39
C ASN A 287 2.92 -20.95 5.25
N GLY A 288 1.69 -20.72 4.81
CA GLY A 288 0.66 -20.08 5.65
C GLY A 288 0.07 -21.01 6.69
N SER A 289 -0.34 -20.45 7.83
CA SER A 289 -1.00 -21.21 8.91
C SER A 289 -2.53 -21.19 8.78
N ASP A 290 -3.14 -20.03 8.48
CA ASP A 290 -4.60 -19.92 8.32
C ASP A 290 -5.00 -19.36 6.95
N LYS A 291 -4.88 -18.06 6.71
CA LYS A 291 -5.44 -17.40 5.53
C LYS A 291 -4.36 -16.67 4.74
N THR A 292 -4.42 -16.80 3.41
CA THR A 292 -3.48 -16.12 2.52
C THR A 292 -3.96 -14.69 2.27
N PHE A 293 -5.22 -14.54 1.86
CA PHE A 293 -5.83 -13.25 1.58
C PHE A 293 -7.01 -12.99 2.52
N GLN A 294 -6.87 -11.96 3.34
CA GLN A 294 -7.90 -11.52 4.26
C GLN A 294 -8.62 -10.29 3.71
N HIS A 295 -9.95 -10.33 3.68
CA HIS A 295 -10.76 -9.21 3.21
C HIS A 295 -11.60 -8.66 4.36
N ASN A 296 -11.10 -7.59 4.97
CA ASN A 296 -11.75 -6.91 6.09
C ASN A 296 -12.66 -5.78 5.60
N GLY A 297 -12.31 -5.16 4.47
CA GLY A 297 -13.07 -4.10 3.78
C GLY A 297 -14.32 -4.58 3.02
N ASN A 298 -14.79 -3.78 2.06
CA ASN A 298 -15.89 -4.09 1.14
C ASN A 298 -15.43 -4.13 -0.33
N GLY A 299 -16.35 -4.40 -1.26
CA GLY A 299 -16.03 -4.44 -2.69
C GLY A 299 -15.50 -5.81 -3.11
N THR A 300 -14.60 -5.84 -4.09
CA THR A 300 -14.14 -7.09 -4.75
C THR A 300 -12.64 -7.29 -4.63
N VAL A 301 -12.20 -8.53 -4.41
CA VAL A 301 -10.81 -8.97 -4.63
C VAL A 301 -10.78 -9.91 -5.82
N ASN A 302 -10.01 -9.57 -6.86
CA ASN A 302 -9.82 -10.39 -8.04
C ASN A 302 -8.44 -11.03 -8.01
N ILE A 303 -8.39 -12.36 -7.93
CA ILE A 303 -7.18 -13.17 -7.79
C ILE A 303 -7.00 -13.97 -9.07
N SER A 304 -5.93 -13.71 -9.80
CA SER A 304 -5.64 -14.39 -11.06
C SER A 304 -4.18 -14.83 -11.18
N GLY A 305 -3.94 -16.02 -11.75
CA GLY A 305 -2.58 -16.51 -12.02
C GLY A 305 -1.73 -16.83 -10.81
N PHE A 306 -2.32 -16.92 -9.62
CA PHE A 306 -1.60 -17.05 -8.37
C PHE A 306 -1.23 -18.51 -8.08
N TYR A 307 -0.04 -18.72 -7.51
CA TYR A 307 0.39 -20.01 -6.99
C TYR A 307 0.41 -20.03 -5.46
N LEU A 308 -0.26 -20.99 -4.83
CA LEU A 308 -0.24 -21.17 -3.37
C LEU A 308 0.26 -22.56 -2.99
N ASN A 309 1.21 -22.65 -2.07
CA ASN A 309 1.74 -23.91 -1.55
C ASN A 309 1.74 -23.95 -0.01
N GLY A 310 0.66 -24.47 0.57
CA GLY A 310 0.48 -24.60 2.01
C GLY A 310 -0.12 -23.33 2.63
N ALA A 311 -1.41 -23.40 2.95
CA ALA A 311 -2.15 -22.46 3.81
C ALA A 311 -3.55 -23.04 4.09
N GLY A 312 -4.20 -22.69 5.19
CA GLY A 312 -5.58 -23.13 5.43
C GLY A 312 -6.55 -22.68 4.32
N LYS A 313 -6.48 -21.40 3.91
CA LYS A 313 -7.42 -20.78 2.95
C LYS A 313 -6.69 -19.85 1.98
N LEU A 314 -7.04 -19.89 0.69
CA LEU A 314 -6.58 -18.85 -0.24
C LEU A 314 -7.23 -17.50 0.07
N TYR A 315 -8.55 -17.44 0.26
CA TYR A 315 -9.27 -16.20 0.56
C TYR A 315 -10.31 -16.36 1.67
N ARG A 316 -10.38 -15.38 2.57
CA ARG A 316 -11.44 -15.28 3.58
C ARG A 316 -12.02 -13.86 3.65
N GLY A 317 -13.33 -13.75 3.47
CA GLY A 317 -14.07 -12.54 3.86
C GLY A 317 -14.26 -12.51 5.38
N CYS A 318 -13.80 -11.47 6.08
CA CYS A 318 -13.83 -11.44 7.53
C CYS A 318 -15.22 -11.73 8.10
N GLY A 319 -15.34 -12.72 8.97
CA GLY A 319 -16.63 -13.22 9.48
C GLY A 319 -17.10 -12.61 10.80
N ASN A 320 -16.21 -12.00 11.57
CA ASN A 320 -16.47 -11.45 12.90
C ASN A 320 -15.72 -10.13 13.15
N CYS A 321 -15.44 -9.37 12.08
CA CYS A 321 -14.84 -8.05 12.18
C CYS A 321 -15.75 -7.06 12.92
N THR A 322 -15.15 -5.99 13.46
CA THR A 322 -15.88 -4.88 14.10
C THR A 322 -16.98 -4.33 13.20
N ASN A 323 -16.67 -4.16 11.90
CA ASN A 323 -17.63 -3.78 10.88
C ASN A 323 -17.92 -4.97 9.96
N SER A 324 -19.20 -5.20 9.67
CA SER A 324 -19.67 -6.18 8.70
C SER A 324 -19.85 -5.51 7.34
N TYR A 325 -19.33 -6.13 6.29
CA TYR A 325 -19.45 -5.64 4.93
C TYR A 325 -19.91 -6.76 4.00
N GLN A 326 -20.55 -6.36 2.90
CA GLN A 326 -20.74 -7.21 1.74
C GLN A 326 -19.43 -7.23 0.93
N ARG A 327 -18.95 -8.44 0.61
CA ARG A 327 -17.65 -8.68 -0.03
C ARG A 327 -17.77 -9.63 -1.21
N HIS A 328 -16.96 -9.41 -2.22
CA HIS A 328 -16.92 -10.26 -3.40
C HIS A 328 -15.50 -10.74 -3.68
N VAL A 329 -15.39 -11.95 -4.21
CA VAL A 329 -14.11 -12.50 -4.68
C VAL A 329 -14.28 -13.11 -6.06
N VAL A 330 -13.31 -12.86 -6.92
CA VAL A 330 -13.17 -13.53 -8.21
C VAL A 330 -11.85 -14.28 -8.18
N VAL A 331 -11.88 -15.59 -8.41
CA VAL A 331 -10.69 -16.45 -8.44
C VAL A 331 -10.62 -17.11 -9.80
N ASP A 332 -9.52 -16.91 -10.50
CA ASP A 332 -9.38 -17.38 -11.87
C ASP A 332 -7.96 -17.82 -12.22
N ASN A 333 -7.79 -18.97 -12.87
CA ASN A 333 -6.48 -19.46 -13.33
C ASN A 333 -5.44 -19.53 -12.18
N VAL A 334 -5.77 -20.20 -11.07
CA VAL A 334 -4.87 -20.35 -9.91
C VAL A 334 -4.45 -21.81 -9.70
N LEU A 335 -3.25 -22.00 -9.14
CA LEU A 335 -2.71 -23.29 -8.76
C LEU A 335 -2.52 -23.35 -7.24
N LEU A 336 -3.23 -24.23 -6.57
CA LEU A 336 -3.27 -24.33 -5.11
C LEU A 336 -2.82 -25.72 -4.68
N THR A 337 -1.88 -25.80 -3.76
CA THR A 337 -1.30 -27.04 -3.20
C THR A 337 -1.39 -26.95 -1.69
N GLY A 338 -1.81 -28.03 -1.02
CA GLY A 338 -1.83 -28.08 0.44
C GLY A 338 -2.74 -27.02 1.07
N VAL A 339 -3.94 -26.84 0.50
CA VAL A 339 -4.96 -25.94 1.05
C VAL A 339 -6.20 -26.71 1.51
N ASP A 340 -6.83 -26.23 2.57
CA ASP A 340 -8.09 -26.78 3.07
C ASP A 340 -9.30 -26.13 2.39
N TYR A 341 -9.20 -24.82 2.09
CA TYR A 341 -10.25 -24.06 1.42
C TYR A 341 -9.70 -23.17 0.28
N VAL A 342 -10.44 -23.07 -0.83
CA VAL A 342 -10.18 -22.05 -1.85
C VAL A 342 -10.75 -20.71 -1.39
N VAL A 343 -12.05 -20.62 -1.09
CA VAL A 343 -12.65 -19.40 -0.52
C VAL A 343 -13.57 -19.68 0.66
N GLY A 344 -13.65 -18.73 1.60
CA GLY A 344 -14.66 -18.67 2.66
C GLY A 344 -15.45 -17.35 2.64
N ILE A 345 -16.76 -17.41 2.38
CA ILE A 345 -17.64 -16.23 2.22
C ILE A 345 -18.81 -16.21 3.22
N ASN A 346 -19.28 -15.03 3.61
CA ASN A 346 -20.41 -14.87 4.55
C ASN A 346 -21.72 -14.60 3.80
N THR A 347 -22.54 -15.63 3.60
CA THR A 347 -23.69 -15.56 2.68
C THR A 347 -24.81 -14.66 3.19
N ASN A 348 -24.97 -14.56 4.51
CA ASN A 348 -25.96 -13.69 5.16
C ASN A 348 -25.68 -12.19 4.99
N TRP A 349 -24.47 -11.79 4.60
CA TRP A 349 -24.12 -10.41 4.25
C TRP A 349 -24.12 -10.17 2.74
N GLY A 350 -24.53 -11.16 1.95
CA GLY A 350 -24.59 -11.07 0.49
C GLY A 350 -23.24 -11.27 -0.20
N ASP A 351 -22.27 -11.89 0.48
CA ASP A 351 -20.96 -12.13 -0.14
C ASP A 351 -21.09 -13.04 -1.37
N THR A 352 -20.24 -12.84 -2.38
CA THR A 352 -20.21 -13.73 -3.56
C THR A 352 -18.80 -14.14 -3.92
N ALA A 353 -18.66 -15.36 -4.44
CA ALA A 353 -17.44 -15.89 -5.01
C ALA A 353 -17.72 -16.36 -6.44
N THR A 354 -16.92 -15.89 -7.39
CA THR A 354 -16.87 -16.42 -8.76
C THR A 354 -15.56 -17.15 -8.94
N ILE A 355 -15.59 -18.43 -9.29
CA ILE A 355 -14.41 -19.28 -9.29
C ILE A 355 -14.33 -20.03 -10.62
N THR A 356 -13.24 -19.82 -11.36
CA THR A 356 -13.00 -20.43 -12.68
C THR A 356 -11.56 -20.93 -12.79
N ARG A 357 -11.33 -22.00 -13.56
CA ARG A 357 -9.98 -22.47 -13.92
C ARG A 357 -9.04 -22.64 -12.71
N VAL A 358 -9.49 -23.34 -11.67
CA VAL A 358 -8.68 -23.61 -10.46
C VAL A 358 -8.11 -25.01 -10.50
N THR A 359 -6.81 -25.15 -10.25
CA THR A 359 -6.20 -26.44 -9.96
C THR A 359 -5.87 -26.54 -8.48
N VAL A 360 -6.44 -27.51 -7.75
CA VAL A 360 -6.31 -27.62 -6.28
C VAL A 360 -6.06 -29.06 -5.83
N ASN A 361 -5.43 -29.26 -4.67
CA ASN A 361 -5.32 -30.61 -4.09
C ASN A 361 -6.69 -31.23 -3.82
N SER A 362 -6.76 -32.55 -3.97
CA SER A 362 -7.93 -33.33 -3.58
C SER A 362 -8.32 -33.07 -2.12
N GLY A 363 -9.64 -33.01 -1.85
CA GLY A 363 -10.19 -32.82 -0.50
C GLY A 363 -10.38 -31.38 -0.06
N ALA A 364 -9.85 -30.39 -0.79
CA ALA A 364 -10.08 -28.98 -0.48
C ALA A 364 -11.55 -28.60 -0.72
N VAL A 365 -12.10 -27.78 0.19
CA VAL A 365 -13.42 -27.15 0.02
C VAL A 365 -13.26 -25.94 -0.91
N VAL A 366 -13.97 -25.94 -2.03
CA VAL A 366 -13.83 -24.89 -3.05
C VAL A 366 -14.53 -23.60 -2.61
N CYS A 367 -15.81 -23.64 -2.29
CA CYS A 367 -16.54 -22.45 -1.83
C CYS A 367 -17.22 -22.72 -0.48
N GLY A 368 -16.52 -22.40 0.61
CA GLY A 368 -17.06 -22.51 1.95
C GLY A 368 -18.04 -21.38 2.26
N MET A 369 -19.28 -21.73 2.58
CA MET A 369 -20.30 -20.77 3.01
C MET A 369 -20.34 -20.67 4.53
N TYR A 370 -20.40 -19.45 5.04
CA TYR A 370 -20.45 -19.16 6.47
C TYR A 370 -21.59 -18.20 6.79
N LYS A 371 -22.06 -18.24 8.04
CA LYS A 371 -22.87 -17.18 8.64
C LYS A 371 -21.93 -16.22 9.39
N GLY A 372 -21.70 -15.05 8.82
CA GLY A 372 -20.99 -13.96 9.48
C GLY A 372 -21.76 -13.42 10.68
N VAL A 373 -21.04 -12.94 11.68
CA VAL A 373 -21.55 -12.48 12.98
C VAL A 373 -20.88 -11.17 13.40
N ALA A 374 -21.42 -10.51 14.42
CA ALA A 374 -20.76 -9.36 15.01
C ALA A 374 -19.48 -9.79 15.76
N LYS A 375 -18.56 -8.83 15.97
CA LYS A 375 -17.34 -9.07 16.74
C LYS A 375 -17.63 -9.64 18.13
N GLY A 376 -16.83 -10.62 18.54
CA GLY A 376 -16.98 -11.36 19.80
C GLY A 376 -17.82 -12.64 19.69
N SER A 377 -18.20 -13.04 18.50
CA SER A 377 -18.81 -14.34 18.21
C SER A 377 -18.08 -15.04 17.06
N GLU A 378 -18.18 -16.37 17.02
CA GLU A 378 -17.56 -17.16 15.96
C GLU A 378 -18.52 -17.40 14.78
N PRO A 379 -18.07 -17.15 13.53
CA PRO A 379 -18.87 -17.47 12.35
C PRO A 379 -19.12 -18.98 12.23
N SER A 380 -20.36 -19.38 11.91
CA SER A 380 -20.69 -20.80 11.75
C SER A 380 -20.57 -21.24 10.29
N TYR A 381 -19.93 -22.38 10.05
CA TYR A 381 -19.89 -23.00 8.73
C TYR A 381 -21.27 -23.53 8.33
N LEU A 382 -21.67 -23.27 7.09
CA LEU A 382 -22.98 -23.64 6.53
C LEU A 382 -22.87 -24.75 5.48
N GLY A 383 -21.66 -25.20 5.16
CA GLY A 383 -21.40 -26.17 4.11
C GLY A 383 -20.72 -25.58 2.89
N GLU A 384 -20.41 -26.44 1.94
CA GLU A 384 -19.80 -26.07 0.66
C GLU A 384 -20.89 -25.73 -0.36
N GLY A 385 -20.69 -24.63 -1.11
CA GLY A 385 -21.61 -24.18 -2.15
C GLY A 385 -21.11 -24.50 -3.56
N TRP A 386 -22.01 -24.95 -4.41
CA TRP A 386 -21.79 -25.17 -5.84
C TRP A 386 -22.98 -24.63 -6.63
N ASN A 387 -22.73 -23.82 -7.66
CA ASN A 387 -23.79 -23.22 -8.49
C ASN A 387 -24.92 -22.54 -7.70
N THR A 388 -24.56 -21.81 -6.64
CA THR A 388 -25.51 -21.02 -5.85
C THR A 388 -25.41 -19.54 -6.19
N ALA A 389 -26.34 -18.72 -5.68
CA ALA A 389 -26.28 -17.27 -5.85
C ALA A 389 -24.97 -16.66 -5.29
N ASN A 390 -24.46 -17.22 -4.18
CA ASN A 390 -23.24 -16.77 -3.52
C ASN A 390 -21.99 -17.48 -4.08
N CYS A 391 -22.05 -18.79 -4.36
CA CYS A 391 -20.95 -19.59 -4.88
C CYS A 391 -21.17 -19.89 -6.38
N LYS A 392 -20.63 -19.03 -7.23
CA LYS A 392 -20.71 -19.12 -8.69
C LYS A 392 -19.54 -19.94 -9.21
N VAL A 393 -19.68 -21.26 -9.11
CA VAL A 393 -18.63 -22.23 -9.49
C VAL A 393 -19.26 -23.56 -9.92
N ASN A 394 -18.83 -24.08 -11.07
CA ASN A 394 -19.17 -25.42 -11.54
C ASN A 394 -18.05 -26.40 -11.20
N LYS A 395 -18.38 -27.69 -11.14
CA LYS A 395 -17.35 -28.74 -10.99
C LYS A 395 -16.32 -28.73 -12.13
N SER A 396 -16.74 -28.36 -13.34
CA SER A 396 -15.85 -28.23 -14.50
C SER A 396 -14.85 -27.09 -14.39
N ASP A 397 -15.07 -26.13 -13.49
CA ASP A 397 -14.14 -25.03 -13.23
C ASP A 397 -12.93 -25.48 -12.38
N ILE A 398 -12.98 -26.69 -11.82
CA ILE A 398 -12.01 -27.21 -10.85
C ILE A 398 -11.32 -28.45 -11.41
N THR A 399 -10.00 -28.44 -11.37
CA THR A 399 -9.14 -29.60 -11.63
C THR A 399 -8.49 -30.02 -10.32
N TYR A 400 -8.72 -31.27 -9.91
CA TYR A 400 -8.05 -31.83 -8.72
C TYR A 400 -6.73 -32.48 -9.11
N LYS A 401 -5.73 -32.33 -8.24
CA LYS A 401 -4.42 -33.01 -8.33
C LYS A 401 -4.13 -33.85 -7.09
#